data_AF-A0A942C0J2-F1
#
_entry.id   AF-A0A942C0J2-F1
#
_cell.length_a   1.000
_cell.length_b   1.000
_cell.length_c   1.000
_cell.angle_alpha   90.00
_cell.angle_beta   90.00
_cell.angle_gamma   90.00
#
_symmetry.space_group_name_H-M   'P 1'
#
loop_
_entity.id
_entity.type
_entity.pdbx_description
1 polymer ?
#
loop_
_entity_poly.entity_id
_entity_poly.type
_entity_poly.pdbx_seq_one_letter_code
_entity_poly.pdbx_strand_id
1 'polypeptide(L)'
;MTNQKFGQKLGIARATRPTHMRTIMGRELSIFAPDPKLLCILDVAHGLAHLCRYAGHVRHFYSVAEHSYWTSIIAPQHLALSCLLHDAAETNINDLIQPVKQHISGYQRIENGFESAYAEQFGLPFPFPPEVKATDRAIYQIECTQARHLNSTLDIEEPESLTPTAIKVKLRFWSPRKARKKFLRRYFFLTDKDSNQMTKRLRAWWRERALTLRFYLQLDFAPVK
;
A
#
# COMPACT_ATOMS: atom_id res chain seq x y z
N MET A 1 43.35 1.92 -25.61
CA MET A 1 42.17 1.07 -25.89
C MET A 1 41.12 1.37 -24.81
N THR A 2 40.42 2.51 -24.92
CA THR A 2 39.04 2.66 -25.46
C THR A 2 37.95 2.05 -24.58
N ASN A 3 37.33 2.90 -23.76
CA ASN A 3 35.89 2.85 -23.48
C ASN A 3 35.33 4.24 -23.15
N GLN A 4 35.71 5.22 -23.99
CA GLN A 4 35.15 6.56 -23.99
C GLN A 4 34.49 6.76 -25.36
N LYS A 5 33.25 6.28 -25.53
CA LYS A 5 32.30 6.65 -26.61
C LYS A 5 31.07 5.75 -26.58
N PHE A 6 30.13 6.04 -25.68
CA PHE A 6 28.73 5.73 -25.91
C PHE A 6 27.92 6.92 -25.36
N GLY A 7 27.41 7.77 -26.27
CA GLY A 7 26.43 8.79 -25.91
C GLY A 7 26.69 10.24 -26.33
N GLN A 8 27.73 10.55 -27.10
CA GLN A 8 27.85 11.88 -27.74
C GLN A 8 27.41 11.84 -29.20
N LYS A 9 26.10 11.85 -29.42
CA LYS A 9 25.45 12.40 -30.63
C LYS A 9 23.94 12.23 -30.47
N LEU A 10 23.32 13.23 -29.85
CA LEU A 10 21.92 13.63 -30.03
C LEU A 10 21.79 14.91 -29.21
N GLY A 11 21.69 16.05 -29.90
CA GLY A 11 21.51 17.38 -29.30
C GLY A 11 20.14 17.52 -28.63
N ILE A 12 19.88 16.71 -27.61
CA ILE A 12 18.71 16.82 -26.76
C ILE A 12 19.13 17.77 -25.64
N ALA A 13 18.62 19.00 -25.67
CA ALA A 13 18.66 19.88 -24.51
C ALA A 13 18.31 19.05 -23.27
N ARG A 14 19.09 19.17 -22.19
CA ARG A 14 18.95 18.34 -20.98
C ARG A 14 17.57 18.58 -20.37
N ALA A 15 16.56 17.87 -20.86
CA ALA A 15 15.19 17.97 -20.39
C ALA A 15 15.25 17.72 -18.88
N THR A 16 14.72 18.67 -18.11
CA THR A 16 14.59 18.51 -16.67
C THR A 16 13.89 17.18 -16.43
N ARG A 17 14.54 16.27 -15.69
CA ARG A 17 13.97 14.95 -15.43
C ARG A 17 12.64 15.16 -14.71
N PRO A 18 11.55 14.47 -15.12
CA PRO A 18 10.27 14.62 -14.44
C PRO A 18 10.42 14.25 -12.97
N THR A 19 9.97 15.14 -12.10
CA THR A 19 10.03 14.99 -10.63
C THR A 19 8.66 14.72 -10.01
N HIS A 20 7.60 14.75 -10.83
CA HIS A 20 6.22 14.62 -10.40
C HIS A 20 5.57 13.40 -11.06
N MET A 21 4.59 12.82 -10.38
CA MET A 21 3.69 11.81 -10.91
C MET A 21 2.25 12.32 -10.88
N ARG A 22 1.40 11.76 -11.74
CA ARG A 22 -0.04 12.00 -11.70
C ARG A 22 -0.74 10.80 -11.08
N THR A 23 -1.55 11.03 -10.04
CA THR A 23 -2.33 9.97 -9.39
C THR A 23 -3.59 9.64 -10.19
N ILE A 24 -4.26 8.53 -9.85
CA ILE A 24 -5.50 8.11 -10.53
C ILE A 24 -6.65 9.10 -10.28
N MET A 25 -6.61 9.83 -9.16
CA MET A 25 -7.51 10.96 -8.89
C MET A 25 -7.12 12.25 -9.63
N GLY A 26 -6.09 12.21 -10.48
CA GLY A 26 -5.65 13.34 -11.32
C GLY A 26 -4.79 14.37 -10.60
N ARG A 27 -4.30 14.07 -9.39
CA ARG A 27 -3.43 14.99 -8.63
C ARG A 27 -2.00 14.88 -9.10
N GLU A 28 -1.29 16.00 -9.13
CA GLU A 28 0.13 16.04 -9.45
C GLU A 28 0.95 16.07 -8.16
N LEU A 29 1.83 15.08 -7.97
CA LEU A 29 2.54 14.86 -6.72
C LEU A 29 4.04 14.81 -6.96
N SER A 30 4.80 15.57 -6.18
CA SER A 30 6.27 15.50 -6.20
C SER A 30 6.77 14.21 -5.57
N ILE A 31 7.68 13.51 -6.25
CA ILE A 31 8.31 12.28 -5.74
C ILE A 31 9.33 12.58 -4.63
N PHE A 32 9.95 13.76 -4.65
CA PHE A 32 11.05 14.10 -3.74
C PHE A 32 10.63 15.00 -2.58
N ALA A 33 9.40 15.54 -2.62
CA ALA A 33 8.82 16.38 -1.59
C ALA A 33 7.29 16.24 -1.63
N PRO A 34 6.73 15.09 -1.24
CA PRO A 34 5.29 14.85 -1.31
C PRO A 34 4.54 15.78 -0.35
N ASP A 35 3.55 16.52 -0.87
CA ASP A 35 2.63 17.32 -0.04
C ASP A 35 1.56 16.40 0.58
N PRO A 36 1.48 16.29 1.93
CA PRO A 36 0.48 15.49 2.62
C PRO A 36 -0.95 15.75 2.13
N LYS A 37 -1.29 17.01 1.84
CA LYS A 37 -2.65 17.41 1.44
C LYS A 37 -3.09 16.83 0.10
N LEU A 38 -2.12 16.46 -0.75
CA LEU A 38 -2.37 15.84 -2.05
C LEU A 38 -2.53 14.32 -1.97
N LEU A 39 -2.19 13.70 -0.83
CA LEU A 39 -2.34 12.25 -0.65
C LEU A 39 -3.81 11.89 -0.41
N CYS A 40 -4.30 10.84 -1.10
CA CYS A 40 -5.68 10.40 -1.05
C CYS A 40 -5.77 8.91 -0.71
N ILE A 41 -6.67 8.54 0.18
CA ILE A 41 -6.92 7.12 0.48
C ILE A 41 -7.40 6.32 -0.74
N LEU A 42 -8.03 6.97 -1.72
CA LEU A 42 -8.50 6.31 -2.93
C LEU A 42 -7.38 6.04 -3.93
N ASP A 43 -6.39 6.93 -3.99
CA ASP A 43 -5.17 6.70 -4.74
C ASP A 43 -4.42 5.52 -4.11
N VAL A 44 -4.27 5.51 -2.77
CA VAL A 44 -3.66 4.39 -2.02
C VAL A 44 -4.37 3.08 -2.30
N ALA A 45 -5.67 3.02 -2.03
CA ALA A 45 -6.44 1.80 -2.23
C ALA A 45 -6.42 1.31 -3.68
N HIS A 46 -6.34 2.22 -4.66
CA HIS A 46 -6.21 1.85 -6.06
C HIS A 46 -4.82 1.31 -6.37
N GLY A 47 -3.76 2.05 -6.02
CA GLY A 47 -2.39 1.64 -6.31
C GLY A 47 -2.05 0.32 -5.64
N LEU A 48 -2.21 0.22 -4.32
CA LEU A 48 -1.91 -1.01 -3.57
C LEU A 48 -2.69 -2.23 -4.07
N ALA A 49 -3.89 -2.03 -4.63
CA ALA A 49 -4.68 -3.14 -5.19
C ALA A 49 -4.16 -3.64 -6.54
N HIS A 50 -3.36 -2.86 -7.26
CA HIS A 50 -2.75 -3.24 -8.54
C HIS A 50 -1.28 -3.61 -8.40
N LEU A 51 -0.63 -3.25 -7.28
CA LEU A 51 0.73 -3.68 -6.97
C LEU A 51 0.73 -5.14 -6.54
N CYS A 52 1.38 -6.00 -7.33
CA CYS A 52 1.58 -7.40 -6.98
C CYS A 52 2.81 -7.54 -6.10
N ARG A 53 2.67 -8.23 -4.96
CA ARG A 53 3.80 -8.55 -4.10
C ARG A 53 4.78 -9.49 -4.77
N TYR A 54 6.01 -9.48 -4.25
CA TYR A 54 7.10 -10.38 -4.66
C TYR A 54 7.48 -10.24 -6.15
N ALA A 55 7.31 -9.05 -6.72
CA ALA A 55 7.49 -8.80 -8.15
C ALA A 55 6.70 -9.78 -9.04
N GLY A 56 5.57 -10.31 -8.55
CA GLY A 56 4.73 -11.25 -9.28
C GLY A 56 5.14 -12.72 -9.20
N HIS A 57 6.19 -13.07 -8.44
CA HIS A 57 6.61 -14.47 -8.25
C HIS A 57 5.73 -15.23 -7.24
N VAL A 58 4.43 -15.32 -7.55
CA VAL A 58 3.39 -16.01 -6.76
C VAL A 58 2.48 -16.81 -7.70
N ARG A 59 1.84 -17.87 -7.20
CA ARG A 59 0.95 -18.71 -8.03
C ARG A 59 -0.33 -17.99 -8.45
N HIS A 60 -0.83 -17.11 -7.60
CA HIS A 60 -2.01 -16.29 -7.84
C HIS A 60 -1.67 -14.85 -7.50
N PHE A 61 -2.25 -13.91 -8.26
CA PHE A 61 -2.08 -12.49 -8.00
C PHE A 61 -2.39 -12.19 -6.53
N TYR A 62 -1.43 -11.55 -5.87
CA TYR A 62 -1.51 -11.22 -4.46
C TYR A 62 -1.08 -9.76 -4.27
N SER A 63 -2.06 -8.89 -4.05
CA SER A 63 -1.84 -7.45 -4.02
C SER A 63 -1.32 -6.97 -2.68
N VAL A 64 -0.56 -5.87 -2.68
CA VAL A 64 -0.19 -5.14 -1.46
C VAL A 64 -1.43 -4.77 -0.64
N ALA A 65 -2.55 -4.38 -1.28
CA ALA A 65 -3.79 -4.07 -0.56
C ALA A 65 -4.40 -5.26 0.21
N GLU A 66 -4.19 -6.50 -0.25
CA GLU A 66 -4.65 -7.69 0.48
C GLU A 66 -3.71 -7.97 1.67
N HIS A 67 -2.41 -7.83 1.47
CA HIS A 67 -1.42 -7.87 2.55
C HIS A 67 -1.77 -6.86 3.64
N SER A 68 -1.86 -5.57 3.33
CA SER A 68 -2.13 -4.53 4.33
C SER A 68 -3.49 -4.70 5.00
N TYR A 69 -4.49 -5.25 4.28
CA TYR A 69 -5.76 -5.65 4.89
C TYR A 69 -5.53 -6.70 5.99
N TRP A 70 -4.83 -7.80 5.70
CA TRP A 70 -4.58 -8.86 6.68
C TRP A 70 -3.72 -8.38 7.84
N THR A 71 -2.68 -7.58 7.58
CA THR A 71 -1.86 -6.92 8.61
C THR A 71 -2.74 -6.11 9.56
N SER A 72 -3.71 -5.36 9.04
CA SER A 72 -4.67 -4.61 9.87
C SER A 72 -5.67 -5.47 10.65
N ILE A 73 -5.95 -6.70 10.21
CA ILE A 73 -6.93 -7.60 10.85
C ILE A 73 -6.33 -8.29 12.07
N ILE A 74 -5.06 -8.67 11.98
CA ILE A 74 -4.37 -9.35 13.08
C ILE A 74 -3.75 -8.38 14.09
N ALA A 75 -3.62 -7.10 13.73
CA ALA A 75 -3.10 -6.06 14.61
C ALA A 75 -4.05 -5.77 15.79
N PRO A 76 -3.51 -5.40 16.96
CA PRO A 76 -4.28 -4.75 18.02
C PRO A 76 -5.06 -3.54 17.49
N GLN A 77 -6.27 -3.28 18.01
CA GLN A 77 -7.17 -2.25 17.49
C GLN A 77 -6.53 -0.86 17.40
N HIS A 78 -5.67 -0.50 18.35
CA HIS A 78 -4.97 0.80 18.38
C HIS A 78 -3.87 0.92 17.30
N LEU A 79 -3.37 -0.20 16.76
CA LEU A 79 -2.37 -0.24 15.68
C LEU A 79 -2.97 -0.56 14.32
N ALA A 80 -4.24 -0.98 14.26
CA ALA A 80 -4.87 -1.49 13.05
C ALA A 80 -4.84 -0.49 11.88
N LEU A 81 -4.97 0.82 12.14
CA LEU A 81 -4.90 1.84 11.09
C LEU A 81 -3.47 2.00 10.57
N SER A 82 -2.47 2.06 11.47
CA SER A 82 -1.06 2.09 11.08
C SER A 82 -0.68 0.86 10.27
N CYS A 83 -1.14 -0.33 10.68
CA CYS A 83 -0.92 -1.59 9.96
C CYS A 83 -1.62 -1.61 8.58
N LEU A 84 -2.78 -0.96 8.43
CA LEU A 84 -3.45 -0.85 7.13
C LEU A 84 -2.68 0.06 6.16
N LEU A 85 -2.02 1.10 6.68
CA LEU A 85 -1.41 2.17 5.89
C LEU A 85 0.12 2.12 5.83
N HIS A 86 0.77 1.13 6.43
CA HIS A 86 2.23 1.07 6.49
C HIS A 86 2.89 1.04 5.10
N ASP A 87 2.30 0.32 4.14
CA ASP A 87 2.77 0.27 2.74
C ASP A 87 2.21 1.39 1.86
N ALA A 88 1.53 2.42 2.40
CA ALA A 88 0.86 3.43 1.57
C ALA A 88 1.81 4.12 0.58
N ALA A 89 3.08 4.32 0.97
CA ALA A 89 4.14 4.87 0.14
C ALA A 89 4.33 4.10 -1.18
N GLU A 90 4.14 2.78 -1.19
CA GLU A 90 4.35 1.92 -2.36
C GLU A 90 3.40 2.28 -3.52
N THR A 91 2.25 2.88 -3.22
CA THR A 91 1.34 3.48 -4.22
C THR A 91 2.07 4.45 -5.16
N ASN A 92 3.07 5.16 -4.64
CA ASN A 92 3.81 6.19 -5.34
C ASN A 92 5.17 5.72 -5.85
N ILE A 93 5.84 4.85 -5.10
CA ILE A 93 7.24 4.44 -5.38
C ILE A 93 7.41 2.97 -5.74
N ASN A 94 6.31 2.23 -5.86
CA ASN A 94 6.22 0.79 -6.16
C ASN A 94 6.65 -0.11 -4.99
N ASP A 95 6.19 -1.36 -5.01
CA ASP A 95 6.66 -2.43 -4.11
C ASP A 95 7.97 -3.00 -4.65
N LEU A 96 9.08 -2.57 -4.06
CA LEU A 96 10.39 -3.11 -4.39
C LEU A 96 10.76 -4.24 -3.43
N ILE A 97 11.21 -5.37 -3.95
CA ILE A 97 11.69 -6.46 -3.11
C ILE A 97 12.86 -6.00 -2.22
N GLN A 98 12.89 -6.49 -0.98
CA GLN A 98 13.85 -6.07 0.05
C GLN A 98 15.32 -6.04 -0.41
N PRO A 99 15.86 -7.04 -1.16
CA PRO A 99 17.23 -6.98 -1.62
C PRO A 99 17.50 -5.79 -2.55
N VAL A 100 16.52 -5.38 -3.35
CA VAL A 100 16.66 -4.22 -4.25
C VAL A 100 16.65 -2.92 -3.44
N LYS A 101 15.73 -2.76 -2.49
CA LYS A 101 15.66 -1.55 -1.62
C LYS A 101 17.01 -1.26 -0.96
N GLN A 102 17.70 -2.30 -0.48
CA GLN A 102 19.00 -2.18 0.21
C GLN A 102 20.16 -1.71 -0.68
N HIS A 103 20.04 -1.84 -2.00
CA HIS A 103 21.11 -1.52 -2.95
C HIS A 103 20.84 -0.27 -3.79
N ILE A 104 19.69 0.41 -3.60
CA ILE A 104 19.38 1.67 -4.28
C ILE A 104 19.74 2.85 -3.37
N SER A 105 20.80 3.59 -3.72
CA SER A 105 21.20 4.80 -3.02
C SER A 105 20.10 5.86 -3.04
N GLY A 106 19.81 6.44 -1.88
CA GLY A 106 18.80 7.49 -1.71
C GLY A 106 17.35 7.03 -1.69
N TYR A 107 17.06 5.74 -1.95
CA TYR A 107 15.69 5.21 -1.93
C TYR A 107 15.03 5.36 -0.56
N GLN A 108 15.74 4.99 0.53
CA GLN A 108 15.21 5.10 1.89
C GLN A 108 14.77 6.53 2.24
N ARG A 109 15.49 7.55 1.74
CA ARG A 109 15.12 8.94 1.97
C ARG A 109 13.81 9.30 1.26
N ILE A 110 13.59 8.78 0.06
CA ILE A 110 12.35 8.99 -0.70
C ILE A 110 11.20 8.26 -0.02
N GLU A 111 11.39 7.00 0.37
CA GLU A 111 10.41 6.19 1.10
C GLU A 111 9.99 6.88 2.41
N ASN A 112 10.95 7.28 3.25
CA ASN A 112 10.67 8.02 4.49
C ASN A 112 9.93 9.36 4.24
N GLY A 113 10.22 10.04 3.12
CA GLY A 113 9.52 11.25 2.72
C GLY A 113 8.03 11.00 2.45
N PHE A 114 7.71 9.91 1.77
CA PHE A 114 6.32 9.49 1.60
C PHE A 114 5.67 9.00 2.89
N GLU A 115 6.35 8.13 3.65
CA GLU A 115 5.82 7.59 4.91
C GLU A 115 5.46 8.69 5.91
N SER A 116 6.35 9.69 6.08
CA SER A 116 6.07 10.85 6.92
C SER A 116 4.90 11.70 6.41
N ALA A 117 4.80 11.95 5.10
CA ALA A 117 3.68 12.69 4.53
C ALA A 117 2.35 11.94 4.66
N TYR A 118 2.37 10.60 4.51
CA TYR A 118 1.22 9.74 4.78
C TYR A 118 0.83 9.78 6.25
N ALA A 119 1.80 9.73 7.15
CA ALA A 119 1.56 9.80 8.58
C ALA A 119 0.92 11.14 8.98
N GLU A 120 1.40 12.26 8.45
CA GLU A 120 0.80 13.58 8.66
C GLU A 120 -0.64 13.64 8.12
N GLN A 121 -0.86 13.22 6.87
CA GLN A 121 -2.17 13.28 6.22
C GLN A 121 -3.24 12.41 6.92
N PHE A 122 -2.83 11.26 7.46
CA PHE A 122 -3.75 10.27 8.03
C PHE A 122 -3.71 10.20 9.57
N GLY A 123 -2.96 11.09 10.22
CA GLY A 123 -2.85 11.16 11.68
C GLY A 123 -2.22 9.91 12.31
N LEU A 124 -1.17 9.38 11.69
CA LEU A 124 -0.44 8.19 12.15
C LEU A 124 0.86 8.57 12.86
N PRO A 125 1.38 7.71 13.76
CA PRO A 125 2.73 7.88 14.27
C PRO A 125 3.79 7.66 13.17
N PHE A 126 4.83 8.51 13.16
CA PHE A 126 6.02 8.33 12.35
C PHE A 126 7.29 8.59 13.19
N PRO A 127 8.30 7.69 13.20
CA PRO A 127 8.28 6.37 12.55
C PRO A 127 7.18 5.45 13.12
N PHE A 128 6.78 4.44 12.36
CA PHE A 128 5.77 3.48 12.83
C PHE A 128 6.28 2.73 14.08
N PRO A 129 5.38 2.38 15.03
CA PRO A 129 5.73 1.54 16.16
C PRO A 129 6.33 0.19 15.71
N PRO A 130 7.34 -0.36 16.41
CA PRO A 130 7.96 -1.64 16.06
C PRO A 130 6.97 -2.81 15.91
N GLU A 131 5.85 -2.76 16.62
CA GLU A 131 4.76 -3.73 16.59
C GLU A 131 4.08 -3.80 15.22
N VAL A 132 4.05 -2.69 14.46
CA VAL A 132 3.56 -2.68 13.08
C VAL A 132 4.43 -3.59 12.21
N LYS A 133 5.76 -3.49 12.35
CA LYS A 133 6.73 -4.34 11.63
C LYS A 133 6.68 -5.80 12.09
N ALA A 134 6.41 -6.04 13.38
CA ALA A 134 6.19 -7.39 13.88
C ALA A 134 4.93 -8.02 13.24
N THR A 135 3.86 -7.24 13.12
CA THR A 135 2.60 -7.65 12.50
C THR A 135 2.75 -7.92 10.99
N ASP A 136 3.46 -7.05 10.27
CA ASP A 136 3.83 -7.27 8.85
C ASP A 136 4.59 -8.60 8.67
N ARG A 137 5.62 -8.85 9.49
CA ARG A 137 6.37 -10.11 9.45
C ARG A 137 5.51 -11.34 9.70
N ALA A 138 4.55 -11.28 10.61
CA ALA A 138 3.64 -12.40 10.87
C ALA A 138 2.80 -12.73 9.62
N ILE A 139 2.30 -11.72 8.90
CA ILE A 139 1.60 -11.94 7.62
C ILE A 139 2.57 -12.44 6.54
N TYR A 140 3.79 -11.90 6.45
CA TYR A 140 4.81 -12.36 5.51
C TYR A 140 5.10 -13.88 5.64
N GLN A 141 5.14 -14.42 6.87
CA GLN A 141 5.31 -15.87 7.10
C GLN A 141 4.15 -16.68 6.50
N ILE A 142 2.92 -16.19 6.65
CA ILE A 142 1.71 -16.80 6.07
C ILE A 142 1.75 -16.72 4.53
N GLU A 143 2.25 -15.62 3.97
CA GLU A 143 2.39 -15.44 2.53
C GLU A 143 3.45 -16.37 1.93
N CYS A 144 4.57 -16.58 2.62
CA CYS A 144 5.59 -17.54 2.19
C CYS A 144 5.00 -18.94 1.98
N THR A 145 4.13 -19.37 2.89
CA THR A 145 3.49 -20.69 2.80
C THR A 145 2.35 -20.71 1.77
N GLN A 146 1.38 -19.78 1.85
CA GLN A 146 0.16 -19.84 1.06
C GLN A 146 0.29 -19.23 -0.36
N ALA A 147 1.09 -18.18 -0.54
CA ALA A 147 1.24 -17.50 -1.83
C ALA A 147 2.46 -18.00 -2.62
N ARG A 148 3.58 -18.23 -1.94
CA ARG A 148 4.87 -18.61 -2.57
C ARG A 148 5.15 -20.12 -2.53
N HIS A 149 4.42 -20.90 -1.73
CA HIS A 149 4.63 -22.35 -1.54
C HIS A 149 6.06 -22.68 -1.09
N LEU A 150 6.65 -21.79 -0.29
CA LEU A 150 7.93 -22.04 0.33
C LEU A 150 7.70 -22.92 1.55
N ASN A 151 8.20 -24.16 1.46
CA ASN A 151 8.25 -25.10 2.56
C ASN A 151 9.42 -24.73 3.50
N SER A 152 9.37 -23.57 4.15
CA SER A 152 10.23 -23.38 5.32
C SER A 152 9.68 -22.27 6.18
N THR A 153 9.39 -22.64 7.42
CA THR A 153 9.96 -21.99 8.60
C THR A 153 11.32 -21.37 8.26
N LEU A 154 11.32 -20.13 7.75
CA LEU A 154 12.51 -19.30 7.90
C LEU A 154 12.59 -19.08 9.41
N ASP A 155 13.71 -19.48 10.00
CA ASP A 155 14.05 -19.31 11.41
C ASP A 155 14.03 -17.81 11.78
N ILE A 156 12.83 -17.26 11.93
CA ILE A 156 12.58 -15.91 12.40
C ILE A 156 12.15 -16.12 13.85
N GLU A 157 13.05 -15.79 14.78
CA GLU A 157 12.73 -15.75 16.21
C GLU A 157 11.41 -14.99 16.40
N GLU A 158 10.39 -15.72 16.86
CA GLU A 158 9.06 -15.16 17.12
C GLU A 158 9.20 -14.14 18.25
N PRO A 159 8.85 -12.85 18.05
CA PRO A 159 8.71 -11.95 19.18
C PRO A 159 7.58 -12.51 20.06
N GLU A 160 7.92 -12.87 21.30
CA GLU A 160 7.06 -13.52 22.32
C GLU A 160 5.69 -12.85 22.56
N SER A 161 5.46 -11.64 22.05
CA SER A 161 4.27 -10.84 22.33
C SER A 161 3.16 -10.89 21.28
N LEU A 162 3.35 -11.56 20.13
CA LEU A 162 2.34 -11.67 19.06
C LEU A 162 2.36 -13.07 18.45
N THR A 163 1.89 -14.08 19.19
CA THR A 163 1.84 -15.46 18.70
C THR A 163 0.94 -15.57 17.46
N PRO A 164 1.49 -15.89 16.26
CA PRO A 164 0.71 -16.03 15.02
C PRO A 164 -0.20 -17.28 15.03
N THR A 165 -0.03 -18.15 16.02
CA THR A 165 -0.63 -19.48 16.12
C THR A 165 -2.14 -19.48 16.37
N ALA A 166 -2.71 -18.40 16.91
CA ALA A 166 -4.14 -18.34 17.21
C ALA A 166 -5.01 -17.84 16.04
N ILE A 167 -4.44 -17.11 15.06
CA ILE A 167 -5.22 -16.49 13.98
C ILE A 167 -5.01 -17.25 12.67
N LYS A 168 -5.98 -18.11 12.32
CA LYS A 168 -6.02 -18.81 11.03
C LYS A 168 -6.33 -17.82 9.88
N VAL A 169 -5.34 -17.05 9.44
CA VAL A 169 -5.45 -16.24 8.22
C VAL A 169 -5.40 -17.15 7.00
N LYS A 170 -6.43 -17.06 6.14
CA LYS A 170 -6.47 -17.73 4.84
C LYS A 170 -6.46 -16.67 3.75
N LEU A 171 -5.34 -16.58 3.02
CA LEU A 171 -5.21 -15.68 1.87
C LEU A 171 -6.26 -16.04 0.81
N ARG A 172 -6.80 -15.00 0.17
CA ARG A 172 -7.95 -15.09 -0.71
C ARG A 172 -7.62 -14.75 -2.16
N PHE A 173 -6.46 -14.15 -2.42
CA PHE A 173 -5.98 -13.80 -3.76
C PHE A 173 -7.03 -12.98 -4.51
N TRP A 174 -7.46 -11.89 -3.88
CA TRP A 174 -8.50 -11.04 -4.42
C TRP A 174 -8.06 -10.38 -5.73
N SER A 175 -9.00 -10.26 -6.67
CA SER A 175 -8.79 -9.36 -7.81
C SER A 175 -8.58 -7.93 -7.33
N PRO A 176 -7.85 -7.08 -8.08
CA PRO A 176 -7.61 -5.67 -7.71
C PRO A 176 -8.88 -4.93 -7.30
N ARG A 177 -9.98 -5.12 -8.04
CA ARG A 177 -11.29 -4.52 -7.70
C ARG A 177 -11.77 -4.91 -6.29
N LYS A 178 -11.62 -6.19 -5.91
CA LYS A 178 -12.07 -6.72 -4.62
C LYS A 178 -11.13 -6.33 -3.49
N ALA A 179 -9.81 -6.37 -3.72
CA ALA A 179 -8.80 -5.92 -2.76
C ALA A 179 -8.99 -4.44 -2.41
N ARG A 180 -9.11 -3.57 -3.42
CA ARG A 180 -9.44 -2.15 -3.25
C ARG A 180 -10.70 -1.93 -2.40
N LYS A 181 -11.77 -2.68 -2.66
CA LYS A 181 -13.04 -2.59 -1.90
C LYS A 181 -12.84 -2.99 -0.44
N LYS A 182 -12.10 -4.07 -0.19
CA LYS A 182 -11.83 -4.60 1.16
C LYS A 182 -10.96 -3.64 1.96
N PHE A 183 -9.91 -3.11 1.34
CA PHE A 183 -9.05 -2.07 1.91
C PHE A 183 -9.85 -0.83 2.31
N LEU A 184 -10.63 -0.25 1.39
CA LEU A 184 -11.42 0.94 1.69
C LEU A 184 -12.45 0.71 2.80
N ARG A 185 -13.17 -0.42 2.76
CA ARG A 185 -14.10 -0.79 3.84
C ARG A 185 -13.41 -0.85 5.20
N ARG A 186 -12.20 -1.42 5.26
CA ARG A 186 -11.42 -1.50 6.49
C ARG A 186 -10.94 -0.13 6.94
N TYR A 187 -10.44 0.71 6.03
CA TYR A 187 -10.04 2.08 6.33
C TYR A 187 -11.19 2.89 6.95
N PHE A 188 -12.36 2.88 6.31
CA PHE A 188 -13.51 3.64 6.83
C PHE A 188 -14.03 3.07 8.14
N PHE A 189 -13.99 1.75 8.33
CA PHE A 189 -14.32 1.13 9.61
C PHE A 189 -13.38 1.58 10.74
N LEU A 190 -12.10 1.81 10.45
CA LEU A 190 -11.09 2.21 11.44
C LEU A 190 -11.09 3.72 11.73
N THR A 191 -11.56 4.53 10.78
CA THR A 191 -11.52 6.00 10.87
C THR A 191 -12.86 6.63 11.20
N ASP A 192 -13.98 5.93 10.95
CA ASP A 192 -15.32 6.43 11.25
C ASP A 192 -15.88 5.73 12.49
N LYS A 193 -16.16 6.50 13.54
CA LYS A 193 -16.78 5.96 14.78
C LYS A 193 -18.27 5.64 14.60
N ASP A 194 -18.90 6.12 13.52
CA ASP A 194 -20.32 5.97 13.28
C ASP A 194 -20.61 5.38 11.87
N SER A 195 -20.99 4.10 11.85
CA SER A 195 -21.22 3.32 10.62
C SER A 195 -22.30 3.89 9.67
N ASN A 196 -23.25 4.66 10.21
CA ASN A 196 -24.26 5.36 9.42
C ASN A 196 -23.71 6.62 8.73
N GLN A 197 -22.75 7.29 9.37
CA GLN A 197 -22.07 8.46 8.82
C GLN A 197 -21.11 8.04 7.70
N MET A 198 -20.43 6.91 7.85
CA MET A 198 -19.59 6.28 6.80
C MET A 198 -20.35 6.12 5.49
N THR A 199 -21.54 5.52 5.55
CA THR A 199 -22.35 5.25 4.35
C THR A 199 -22.83 6.54 3.69
N LYS A 200 -23.15 7.58 4.47
CA LYS A 200 -23.50 8.91 3.96
C LYS A 200 -22.31 9.65 3.36
N ARG A 201 -21.14 9.67 4.02
CA ARG A 201 -19.93 10.35 3.53
C ARG A 201 -19.40 9.72 2.27
N LEU A 202 -19.37 8.39 2.23
CA LEU A 202 -19.13 7.65 0.99
C LEU A 202 -20.12 8.13 -0.07
N ARG A 203 -21.43 7.96 0.13
CA ARG A 203 -22.46 8.32 -0.88
C ARG A 203 -22.41 9.79 -1.33
N ALA A 204 -22.18 10.75 -0.43
CA ALA A 204 -22.07 12.17 -0.75
C ALA A 204 -20.80 12.46 -1.56
N TRP A 205 -19.67 11.90 -1.13
CA TRP A 205 -18.40 12.00 -1.84
C TRP A 205 -18.46 11.35 -3.23
N TRP A 206 -19.18 10.23 -3.39
CA TRP A 206 -19.45 9.58 -4.69
C TRP A 206 -20.33 10.46 -5.61
N ARG A 207 -21.22 11.30 -5.07
CA ARG A 207 -22.13 12.15 -5.86
C ARG A 207 -21.46 13.39 -6.43
N GLU A 208 -20.55 14.02 -5.69
CA GLU A 208 -19.92 15.29 -6.11
C GLU A 208 -18.84 15.13 -7.21
N ARG A 209 -18.33 13.91 -7.44
CA ARG A 209 -17.21 13.65 -8.38
C ARG A 209 -17.59 12.76 -9.58
N ALA A 210 -18.85 12.83 -10.00
CA ALA A 210 -19.50 11.92 -10.95
C ALA A 210 -18.81 11.74 -12.33
N LEU A 211 -17.98 12.67 -12.79
CA LEU A 211 -17.40 12.62 -14.14
C LEU A 211 -16.21 11.64 -14.29
N THR A 212 -15.43 11.38 -13.23
CA THR A 212 -14.33 10.39 -13.23
C THR A 212 -14.80 9.00 -12.76
N LEU A 213 -16.08 8.86 -12.39
CA LEU A 213 -16.61 7.78 -11.56
C LEU A 213 -17.12 6.55 -12.33
N ARG A 214 -17.38 6.64 -13.65
CA ARG A 214 -17.88 5.49 -14.44
C ARG A 214 -16.95 4.29 -14.39
N PHE A 215 -15.64 4.50 -14.17
CA PHE A 215 -14.64 3.45 -14.00
C PHE A 215 -14.61 2.86 -12.57
N TYR A 216 -15.08 3.61 -11.56
CA TYR A 216 -15.02 3.23 -10.14
C TYR A 216 -16.32 2.62 -9.59
N LEU A 217 -17.47 2.87 -10.22
CA LEU A 217 -18.82 2.52 -9.76
C LEU A 217 -19.19 1.03 -9.78
N GLN A 218 -18.32 0.12 -10.21
CA GLN A 218 -18.57 -1.33 -10.13
C GLN A 218 -18.46 -1.89 -8.69
N LEU A 219 -18.77 -1.12 -7.66
CA LEU A 219 -18.80 -1.57 -6.28
C LEU A 219 -20.25 -1.62 -5.81
N ASP A 220 -20.98 -2.69 -6.18
CA ASP A 220 -22.29 -2.97 -5.59
C ASP A 220 -22.12 -3.20 -4.09
N PHE A 221 -22.47 -2.19 -3.30
CA PHE A 221 -22.82 -2.37 -1.91
C PHE A 221 -24.32 -2.62 -1.88
N ALA A 222 -24.72 -3.86 -2.14
CA ALA A 222 -26.02 -4.30 -1.69
C ALA A 222 -26.08 -4.08 -0.17
N PRO A 223 -27.13 -3.43 0.36
CA PRO A 223 -27.32 -3.35 1.80
C PRO A 223 -27.38 -4.78 2.35
N VAL A 224 -26.63 -5.01 3.42
CA VAL A 224 -26.79 -6.24 4.22
C VAL A 224 -28.22 -6.18 4.75
N LYS A 225 -29.07 -7.10 4.28
CA LYS A 225 -30.40 -7.34 4.87
C LYS A 225 -30.23 -8.01 6.22
#